data_AF-A0A1A1XVY3-F1
#
_entry.id   AF-A0A1A1XVY3-F1
#
_cell.length_a   1.000
_cell.length_b   1.000
_cell.length_c   1.000
_cell.angle_alpha   90.00
_cell.angle_beta   90.00
_cell.angle_gamma   90.00
#
_symmetry.space_group_name_H-M   'P 1'
#
loop_
_entity.id
_entity.type
_entity.pdbx_description
1 polymer ?
#
loop_
_entity_poly.entity_id
_entity_poly.type
_entity_poly.pdbx_seq_one_letter_code
_entity_poly.pdbx_strand_id
1 'polypeptide(L)' 'MYFRVLTVNEVVRYLSVTEFAERTGLSLNSVKAYSQVPGRLPEPDAMIGRVKGWLPETVDAWIERRS' A
#
# COMPACT_ATOMS: atom_id res chain seq x y z
N MET A 1 -6.33 5.36 -41.42
CA MET A 1 -5.64 5.96 -40.26
C MET A 1 -6.24 5.31 -39.01
N TYR A 2 -5.58 4.29 -38.46
CA TYR A 2 -6.14 3.47 -37.37
C TYR A 2 -5.71 4.06 -36.02
N PHE A 3 -6.67 4.57 -35.25
CA PHE A 3 -6.47 5.05 -33.89
C PHE A 3 -6.33 3.82 -32.98
N ARG A 4 -5.15 3.64 -32.39
CA ARG A 4 -4.83 2.52 -31.51
C ARG A 4 -5.56 2.72 -30.18
N VAL A 5 -6.49 1.83 -29.86
CA VAL A 5 -7.14 1.80 -28.55
C VAL A 5 -6.08 1.43 -27.51
N LEU A 6 -5.68 2.39 -26.68
CA LEU A 6 -4.78 2.16 -25.55
C LEU A 6 -5.62 1.61 -24.39
N THR A 7 -5.82 0.30 -24.36
CA THR A 7 -6.36 -0.35 -23.15
C THR A 7 -5.19 -0.52 -22.17
N VAL A 8 -4.88 0.53 -21.41
CA VAL A 8 -4.14 0.36 -20.15
C VAL A 8 -5.07 -0.30 -19.15
N ASN A 9 -5.17 -1.63 -19.20
CA ASN A 9 -5.67 -2.41 -18.07
C ASN A 9 -4.58 -2.44 -17.00
N GLU A 10 -4.24 -1.28 -16.43
CA GLU A 10 -3.34 -1.21 -15.28
C GLU A 10 -4.09 -1.75 -14.08
N VAL A 11 -3.85 -3.03 -13.78
CA VAL A 11 -4.36 -3.65 -12.56
C VAL A 11 -3.72 -2.95 -11.38
N VAL A 12 -4.47 -2.05 -10.75
CA VAL A 12 -4.06 -1.38 -9.51
C VAL A 12 -3.95 -2.44 -8.42
N ARG A 13 -2.72 -2.75 -8.03
CA ARG A 13 -2.44 -3.70 -6.95
C ARG A 13 -2.23 -2.93 -5.65
N TYR A 14 -3.11 -3.19 -4.70
CA TYR A 14 -2.96 -2.73 -3.33
C TYR A 14 -2.18 -3.76 -2.53
N LEU A 15 -1.20 -3.28 -1.78
CA LEU A 15 -0.43 -4.06 -0.83
C LEU A 15 -1.26 -4.26 0.44
N SER A 16 -1.39 -5.52 0.84
CA SER A 16 -1.93 -5.90 2.14
C SER A 16 -0.97 -5.52 3.28
N VAL A 17 -1.44 -5.61 4.52
CA VAL A 17 -0.60 -5.41 5.73
C VAL A 17 0.65 -6.31 5.71
N THR A 18 0.55 -7.51 5.14
CA THR A 18 1.66 -8.45 5.03
C THR A 18 2.70 -7.97 4.05
N GLU A 19 2.29 -7.61 2.84
CA GLU A 19 3.20 -7.09 1.82
C GLU A 19 3.82 -5.76 2.24
N PHE A 20 3.06 -4.91 2.96
CA PHE A 20 3.59 -3.70 3.59
C PHE A 20 4.72 -4.03 4.56
N ALA A 21 4.56 -5.07 5.39
CA ALA A 21 5.58 -5.51 6.35
C ALA A 21 6.83 -6.04 5.65
N GLU A 22 6.67 -6.88 4.64
CA GLU A 22 7.78 -7.39 3.83
C GLU A 22 8.57 -6.27 3.17
N ARG A 23 7.87 -5.29 2.59
CA ARG A 23 8.50 -4.16 1.89
C ARG A 23 9.23 -3.19 2.81
N THR A 24 8.72 -2.99 4.02
CA THR A 24 9.33 -2.12 5.03
C THR A 24 10.40 -2.83 5.87
N GLY A 25 10.56 -4.15 5.71
CA GLY A 25 11.43 -4.97 6.56
C GLY A 25 10.97 -5.06 8.02
N LEU A 26 9.71 -4.67 8.30
CA LEU A 26 9.14 -4.70 9.64
C LEU A 26 8.47 -6.04 9.91
N SER A 27 8.35 -6.41 11.18
CA SER A 27 7.55 -7.59 11.53
C SER A 27 6.06 -7.35 11.23
N LEU A 28 5.36 -8.37 10.73
CA LEU A 28 3.92 -8.31 10.47
C LEU A 28 3.13 -7.83 11.71
N ASN A 29 3.52 -8.30 12.90
CA ASN A 29 2.89 -7.89 14.15
C ASN A 29 3.09 -6.40 14.44
N SER A 30 4.28 -5.85 14.17
CA SER A 30 4.57 -4.42 14.32
C SER A 30 3.72 -3.58 13.37
N VAL A 31 3.64 -3.97 12.08
CA VAL A 31 2.81 -3.24 11.10
C VAL A 31 1.33 -3.34 11.45
N LYS A 32 0.85 -4.53 11.86
CA LYS A 32 -0.53 -4.70 12.32
C LYS A 32 -0.85 -3.79 13.50
N ALA A 33 0.04 -3.73 14.50
CA ALA A 33 -0.11 -2.82 15.63
C ALA A 33 -0.10 -1.34 15.19
N TYR A 34 0.83 -0.95 14.31
CA TYR A 34 0.88 0.41 13.77
C TYR A 34 -0.36 0.76 12.94
N SER A 35 -1.00 -0.20 12.28
CA SER A 35 -2.28 -0.01 11.59
C SER A 35 -3.42 0.29 12.55
N GLN A 36 -3.36 -0.17 13.80
CA GLN A 36 -4.36 0.14 14.81
C GLN A 36 -4.12 1.51 15.46
N VAL A 37 -2.89 2.04 15.39
CA VAL A 37 -2.52 3.31 16.00
C VAL A 37 -2.61 4.44 14.95
N PRO A 38 -3.55 5.39 15.07
CA PRO A 38 -3.64 6.50 14.15
C PRO A 38 -2.34 7.31 14.14
N GLY A 39 -1.84 7.66 12.95
CA GLY A 39 -0.61 8.44 12.75
C GLY A 39 0.70 7.64 12.72
N ARG A 40 0.67 6.31 12.92
CA ARG A 40 1.87 5.47 12.82
C ARG A 40 2.11 4.88 11.43
N LEU A 41 1.04 4.63 10.67
CA LEU A 41 1.08 4.23 9.27
C LEU A 41 0.45 5.30 8.38
N PRO A 42 0.80 5.32 7.08
CA PRO A 42 0.09 6.16 6.13
C PRO A 42 -1.38 5.73 6.05
N GLU A 43 -2.24 6.66 5.63
CA GLU A 43 -3.65 6.35 5.42
C GLU A 43 -3.80 5.24 4.37
N PRO A 44 -4.71 4.27 4.58
CA PRO A 44 -4.93 3.20 3.62
C PRO A 44 -5.63 3.76 2.39
N ASP A 45 -5.01 3.58 1.21
CA ASP A 45 -5.58 3.98 -0.08
C ASP A 45 -6.83 3.17 -0.45
N ALA A 46 -6.94 1.94 0.07
CA ALA A 46 -8.11 1.09 -0.11
C ALA A 46 -8.53 0.42 1.20
N MET A 47 -9.84 0.32 1.40
CA MET A 47 -10.45 -0.41 2.50
C MET A 47 -11.36 -1.50 1.96
N ILE A 48 -11.01 -2.76 2.21
CA ILE A 48 -11.78 -3.93 1.79
C ILE A 48 -12.35 -4.58 3.06
N GLY A 49 -13.56 -4.15 3.45
CA GLY A 49 -14.16 -4.56 4.72
C GLY A 49 -13.31 -4.14 5.92
N ARG A 50 -12.62 -5.09 6.55
CA ARG A 50 -11.67 -4.85 7.66
C ARG A 50 -10.20 -4.81 7.22
N VAL A 51 -9.93 -5.17 5.97
CA VAL A 51 -8.57 -5.22 5.42
C VAL A 51 -8.21 -3.84 4.89
N LYS A 52 -7.04 -3.35 5.31
CA LYS A 52 -6.40 -2.14 4.82
C LYS A 52 -5.47 -2.49 3.67
N GLY A 53 -5.58 -1.75 2.58
CA GLY A 53 -4.70 -1.81 1.43
C GLY A 53 -4.00 -0.49 1.20
N TRP A 54 -2.73 -0.55 0.82
CA TRP A 54 -1.93 0.62 0.47
C TRP A 54 -1.42 0.50 -0.95
N LEU A 55 -1.31 1.62 -1.65
CA LEU A 55 -0.62 1.63 -2.92
C LEU A 55 0.87 1.44 -2.70
N PRO A 56 1.58 0.76 -3.62
CA PRO A 56 3.03 0.68 -3.59
C PRO A 56 3.70 2.05 -3.42
N GLU A 57 3.21 3.05 -4.14
CA GLU A 57 3.71 4.43 -4.10
C GLU A 57 3.57 5.05 -2.70
N THR A 58 2.43 4.80 -2.02
CA THR A 58 2.19 5.28 -0.64
C THR A 58 3.17 4.65 0.34
N VAL A 59 3.47 3.35 0.18
CA VAL A 59 4.45 2.66 1.03
C VAL A 59 5.86 3.19 0.78
N ASP A 60 6.24 3.39 -0.48
CA ASP A 60 7.57 3.91 -0.85
C ASP A 60 7.78 5.31 -0.30
N ALA A 61 6.83 6.21 -0.54
CA ALA A 61 6.89 7.58 -0.02
C ALA A 61 6.89 7.64 1.51
N TRP A 62 6.36 6.61 2.19
CA TRP A 62 6.44 6.51 3.64
C TRP A 62 7.81 6.00 4.12
N ILE A 63 8.40 5.01 3.44
CA ILE A 63 9.75 4.52 3.70
C ILE A 63 10.76 5.66 3.52
N GLU A 64 10.64 6.43 2.43
CA GLU A 64 11.53 7.57 2.13
C GLU A 64 11.45 8.66 3.22
N ARG A 65 10.25 8.99 3.71
CA ARG A 65 10.07 9.95 4.81
C ARG A 65 10.64 9.47 6.15
N ARG A 66 10.89 8.16 6.28
CA ARG A 66 11.40 7.55 7.52
C ARG A 66 12.91 7.38 7.52
N SER A 67 13.57 7.47 6.35
CA SER A 67 15.02 7.32 6.20
C SER A 67 15.80 8.58 6.58
#